data_AF-A0A7I6GWT1-F1
#
_entry.id   AF-A0A7I6GWT1-F1
#
_cell.length_a   1.000
_cell.length_b   1.000
_cell.length_c   1.000
_cell.angle_alpha   90.00
_cell.angle_beta   90.00
_cell.angle_gamma   90.00
#
_symmetry.space_group_name_H-M   'P 1'
#
loop_
_entity.id
_entity.type
_entity.pdbx_description
1 polymer ?
#
loop_
_entity_poly.entity_id
_entity_poly.type
_entity_poly.pdbx_seq_one_letter_code
_entity_poly.pdbx_strand_id
1 'polypeptide(L)'
;MRVDLLPLFELSLYINMSFCCKDFSIFNRILGELKYYLTLLGHPIIKTLYIKHVNFCLCRQDSLKFIFTSLSKYINLALLEEFTLEIIPGYVDFEKFKLLDEFCITRINLSVQSFSLKFRKIMGIPEISYEKINILIKNIRKFSFDLNIDMTINIPFQKKSDLKRDLKELLSYIPEHICFSDFICEEQDLTLRDFDSGIDSEKLWFYALEYLESNGYINYEITNFMLKGHESKHNKLNWELKPYLGLGLHAVSLLFCNDKNNNVRALIRKDSGFVKASNHLAKFELLEDLEFFIYHFIQGLGTIQGVNLRSLRLRFEYNDKQFFHFINYCSNLSKKFVFDNNIMLLKGRERFKLDFYLLKIMNYFNDNVFKVKFRLP
;
A
#
# COMPACT_ATOMS: atom_id res chain seq x y z
N MET A 1 -19.93 19.49 0.86
CA MET A 1 -19.62 19.97 2.22
C MET A 1 -18.20 20.50 2.17
N ARG A 2 -17.95 21.77 2.55
CA ARG A 2 -16.58 22.31 2.61
C ARG A 2 -15.95 21.71 3.87
N VAL A 3 -15.05 20.76 3.70
CA VAL A 3 -14.37 20.08 4.82
C VAL A 3 -13.25 21.00 5.28
N ASP A 4 -13.24 21.35 6.58
CA ASP A 4 -12.19 22.15 7.20
C ASP A 4 -10.99 21.25 7.53
N LEU A 5 -10.18 20.97 6.51
CA LEU A 5 -9.02 20.09 6.63
C LEU A 5 -7.97 20.73 7.55
N LEU A 6 -7.36 19.90 8.40
CA LEU A 6 -6.26 20.35 9.23
C LEU A 6 -4.99 20.55 8.38
N PRO A 7 -4.24 21.64 8.62
CA PRO A 7 -2.95 21.82 7.97
C PRO A 7 -1.97 20.73 8.43
N LEU A 8 -1.09 20.33 7.54
CA LEU A 8 -0.11 19.28 7.77
C LEU A 8 1.30 19.84 7.58
N PHE A 9 2.26 19.34 8.35
CA PHE A 9 3.68 19.65 8.14
C PHE A 9 4.29 18.77 7.04
N GLU A 10 3.95 17.48 7.06
CA GLU A 10 4.42 16.46 6.12
C GLU A 10 3.26 15.67 5.55
N LEU A 11 3.43 15.16 4.32
CA LEU A 11 2.41 14.39 3.61
C LEU A 11 3.04 13.29 2.76
N SER A 12 2.39 12.13 2.74
CA SER A 12 2.62 11.08 1.75
C SER A 12 1.65 11.25 0.58
N LEU A 13 2.13 11.17 -0.66
CA LEU A 13 1.33 11.36 -1.86
C LEU A 13 1.26 10.09 -2.69
N TYR A 14 0.05 9.68 -3.05
CA TYR A 14 -0.22 8.59 -3.96
C TYR A 14 -1.00 9.12 -5.16
N ILE A 15 -0.57 8.81 -6.38
CA ILE A 15 -1.25 9.22 -7.60
C ILE A 15 -1.48 7.99 -8.48
N ASN A 16 -2.75 7.71 -8.76
CA ASN A 16 -3.11 6.73 -9.78
C ASN A 16 -3.15 7.40 -11.16
N MET A 17 -2.17 7.06 -12.00
CA MET A 17 -2.02 7.60 -13.35
C MET A 17 -2.68 6.75 -14.43
N SER A 18 -3.57 5.83 -14.04
CA SER A 18 -4.39 5.06 -14.99
C SER A 18 -5.02 5.97 -16.04
N PHE A 19 -4.89 5.58 -17.30
CA PHE A 19 -5.42 6.28 -18.49
C PHE A 19 -4.86 7.68 -18.77
N CYS A 20 -4.01 8.26 -17.90
CA CYS A 20 -3.49 9.62 -18.08
C CYS A 20 -2.63 9.79 -19.34
N CYS A 21 -1.88 8.76 -19.74
CA CYS A 21 -1.12 8.79 -21.00
C CYS A 21 -1.99 8.54 -22.25
N LYS A 22 -3.25 8.10 -22.08
CA LYS A 22 -4.24 8.02 -23.17
C LYS A 22 -5.05 9.32 -23.28
N ASP A 23 -5.35 9.95 -22.15
CA ASP A 23 -6.11 11.19 -22.06
C ASP A 23 -5.50 12.11 -20.99
N PHE A 24 -4.79 13.14 -21.46
CA PHE A 24 -4.14 14.12 -20.59
C PHE A 24 -5.10 15.01 -19.82
N SER A 25 -6.38 15.09 -20.19
CA SER A 25 -7.38 15.83 -19.42
C SER A 25 -7.53 15.25 -18.01
N ILE A 26 -7.37 13.92 -17.86
CA ILE A 26 -7.37 13.23 -16.57
C ILE A 26 -6.18 13.69 -15.73
N PHE A 27 -4.98 13.76 -16.31
CA PHE A 27 -3.80 14.24 -15.60
C PHE A 27 -3.92 15.71 -15.19
N ASN A 28 -4.44 16.57 -16.07
CA ASN A 28 -4.66 17.98 -15.76
C ASN A 28 -5.65 18.16 -14.60
N ARG A 29 -6.68 17.31 -14.53
CA ARG A 29 -7.59 17.27 -13.38
C ARG A 29 -6.88 16.86 -12.09
N ILE A 30 -6.07 15.79 -12.13
CA ILE A 30 -5.26 15.36 -10.97
C ILE A 30 -4.35 16.49 -10.50
N LEU A 31 -3.70 17.21 -11.41
CA LEU A 31 -2.88 18.38 -11.05
C LEU A 31 -3.70 19.51 -10.42
N GLY A 32 -4.91 19.77 -10.92
CA GLY A 32 -5.83 20.74 -10.34
C GLY A 32 -6.22 20.36 -8.91
N GLU A 33 -6.56 19.08 -8.68
CA GLU A 33 -6.86 18.55 -7.35
C GLU A 33 -5.64 18.62 -6.42
N LEU A 34 -4.45 18.25 -6.92
CA LEU A 34 -3.20 18.37 -6.17
C LEU A 34 -3.00 19.80 -5.68
N LYS A 35 -3.06 20.78 -6.59
CA LYS A 35 -2.92 22.20 -6.23
C LYS A 35 -3.96 22.64 -5.19
N TYR A 36 -5.21 22.20 -5.36
CA TYR A 36 -6.29 22.54 -4.45
C TYR A 36 -6.05 21.98 -3.04
N TYR A 37 -5.74 20.68 -2.93
CA TYR A 37 -5.52 20.05 -1.63
C TYR A 37 -4.23 20.50 -0.96
N LEU A 38 -3.15 20.76 -1.70
CA LEU A 38 -1.94 21.34 -1.11
C LEU A 38 -2.24 22.69 -0.46
N THR A 39 -3.06 23.53 -1.11
CA THR A 39 -3.51 24.80 -0.51
C THR A 39 -4.32 24.57 0.78
N LEU A 40 -5.29 23.64 0.75
CA LEU A 40 -6.12 23.35 1.93
C LEU A 40 -5.33 22.76 3.10
N LEU A 41 -4.30 21.97 2.80
CA LEU A 41 -3.46 21.32 3.81
C LEU A 41 -2.31 22.22 4.29
N GLY A 42 -2.26 23.50 3.89
CA GLY A 42 -1.24 24.45 4.32
C GLY A 42 0.14 24.23 3.68
N HIS A 43 0.18 23.66 2.47
CA HIS A 43 1.40 23.34 1.71
C HIS A 43 2.41 22.46 2.48
N PRO A 44 2.02 21.22 2.85
CA PRO A 44 2.91 20.31 3.54
C PRO A 44 4.12 19.93 2.67
N ILE A 45 5.22 19.56 3.33
CA ILE A 45 6.38 18.94 2.68
C ILE A 45 5.98 17.52 2.25
N ILE A 46 6.08 17.24 0.95
CA ILE A 46 5.84 15.88 0.45
C ILE A 46 7.07 15.03 0.74
N LYS A 47 6.90 13.99 1.55
CA LYS A 47 7.98 13.09 1.97
C LYS A 47 8.10 11.86 1.10
N THR A 48 6.97 11.34 0.60
CA THR A 48 6.98 10.23 -0.34
C THR A 48 5.99 10.47 -1.45
N LEU A 49 6.33 9.97 -2.64
CA LEU A 49 5.47 10.00 -3.82
C LEU A 49 5.40 8.60 -4.41
N TYR A 50 4.21 8.03 -4.51
CA TYR A 50 3.95 6.78 -5.22
C TYR A 50 3.09 7.07 -6.45
N ILE A 51 3.60 6.75 -7.64
CA ILE A 51 2.83 6.84 -8.88
C ILE A 51 2.47 5.43 -9.34
N LYS A 52 1.16 5.13 -9.31
CA LYS A 52 0.59 3.87 -9.77
C LYS A 52 0.26 3.92 -11.27
N HIS A 53 0.47 2.79 -11.94
CA HIS A 53 -0.01 2.50 -13.29
C HIS A 53 0.50 3.43 -14.40
N VAL A 54 1.83 3.55 -14.53
CA VAL A 54 2.41 4.13 -15.74
C VAL A 54 2.57 3.05 -16.81
N ASN A 55 1.70 3.08 -17.81
CA ASN A 55 1.83 2.22 -18.97
C ASN A 55 2.86 2.80 -19.95
N PHE A 56 4.10 2.31 -19.89
CA PHE A 56 5.16 2.79 -20.78
C PHE A 56 4.97 2.44 -22.25
N CYS A 57 4.20 1.42 -22.61
CA CYS A 57 3.91 1.17 -24.02
C CYS A 57 3.09 2.31 -24.62
N LEU A 58 2.22 2.94 -23.82
CA LEU A 58 1.35 4.04 -24.25
C LEU A 58 1.96 5.42 -23.98
N CYS A 59 2.74 5.56 -22.91
CA CYS A 59 3.35 6.83 -22.54
C CYS A 59 4.65 7.07 -23.32
N ARG A 60 4.62 8.05 -24.24
CA ARG A 60 5.82 8.55 -24.92
C ARG A 60 6.77 9.24 -23.94
N GLN A 61 8.04 9.35 -24.27
CA GLN A 61 9.03 10.00 -23.40
C GLN A 61 8.67 11.47 -23.12
N ASP A 62 8.24 12.22 -24.15
CA ASP A 62 7.81 13.62 -24.00
C ASP A 62 6.60 13.76 -23.08
N SER A 63 5.66 12.82 -23.19
CA SER A 63 4.47 12.71 -22.33
C SER A 63 4.85 12.52 -20.86
N LEU A 64 5.78 11.61 -20.60
CA LEU A 64 6.27 11.33 -19.26
C LEU A 64 7.05 12.51 -18.69
N LYS A 65 7.90 13.13 -19.50
CA LYS A 65 8.65 14.34 -19.13
C LYS A 65 7.71 15.49 -18.78
N PHE A 66 6.65 15.70 -19.56
CA PHE A 66 5.62 16.68 -19.27
C PHE A 66 4.93 16.43 -17.93
N ILE A 67 4.57 15.17 -17.64
CA ILE A 67 3.95 14.77 -16.37
C ILE A 67 4.86 15.13 -15.19
N PHE A 68 6.11 14.65 -15.18
CA PHE A 68 7.01 14.89 -14.06
C PHE A 68 7.41 16.36 -13.92
N THR A 69 7.62 17.06 -15.04
CA THR A 69 7.86 18.52 -15.03
C THR A 69 6.66 19.29 -14.47
N SER A 70 5.44 18.79 -14.68
CA SER A 70 4.24 19.45 -14.15
C SER A 70 4.04 19.17 -12.66
N LEU A 71 4.37 17.95 -12.20
CA LEU A 71 4.36 17.59 -10.79
C LEU A 71 5.44 18.35 -10.00
N SER A 72 6.64 18.52 -10.57
CA SER A 72 7.76 19.21 -9.91
C SER A 72 7.51 20.71 -9.65
N LYS A 73 6.50 21.31 -10.29
CA LYS A 73 6.04 22.67 -9.98
C LYS A 73 5.33 22.78 -8.63
N TYR A 74 4.80 21.68 -8.13
CA TYR A 74 4.04 21.62 -6.87
C TYR A 74 4.74 20.78 -5.79
N ILE A 75 5.68 19.93 -6.20
CA ILE A 75 6.39 18.99 -5.33
C ILE A 75 7.88 19.28 -5.45
N ASN A 76 8.52 19.57 -4.33
CA ASN A 76 9.98 19.65 -4.28
C ASN A 76 10.58 18.24 -4.26
N LEU A 77 10.97 17.74 -5.44
CA LEU A 77 11.50 16.38 -5.61
C LEU A 77 12.77 16.13 -4.78
N ALA A 78 13.55 17.17 -4.46
CA ALA A 78 14.77 17.04 -3.65
C ALA A 78 14.49 16.77 -2.16
N LEU A 79 13.25 16.98 -1.70
CA LEU A 79 12.83 16.68 -0.32
C LEU A 79 12.13 15.33 -0.20
N LEU A 80 11.93 14.61 -1.31
CA LEU A 80 11.38 13.27 -1.29
C LEU A 80 12.39 12.30 -0.66
N GLU A 81 11.91 11.55 0.33
CA GLU A 81 12.65 10.45 0.92
C GLU A 81 12.48 9.15 0.12
N GLU A 82 11.38 9.03 -0.63
CA GLU A 82 11.10 7.96 -1.57
C GLU A 82 10.21 8.47 -2.70
N PHE A 83 10.61 8.18 -3.95
CA PHE A 83 9.78 8.35 -5.13
C PHE A 83 9.67 7.00 -5.85
N THR A 84 8.50 6.37 -5.71
CA THR A 84 8.19 5.06 -6.27
C THR A 84 7.37 5.20 -7.55
N LEU A 85 7.81 4.52 -8.61
CA LEU A 85 7.06 4.39 -9.86
C LEU A 85 6.68 2.93 -10.11
N GLU A 86 5.38 2.68 -10.26
CA GLU A 86 4.87 1.37 -10.67
C GLU A 86 4.84 1.23 -12.18
N ILE A 87 5.48 0.15 -12.65
CA ILE A 87 5.61 -0.21 -14.05
C ILE A 87 5.03 -1.61 -14.25
N ILE A 88 4.14 -1.72 -15.23
CA ILE A 88 3.70 -3.02 -15.73
C ILE A 88 4.78 -3.56 -16.67
N PRO A 89 5.27 -4.79 -16.47
CA PRO A 89 6.28 -5.39 -17.35
C PRO A 89 5.83 -5.31 -18.82
N GLY A 90 6.70 -4.74 -19.65
CA GLY A 90 6.45 -4.49 -21.07
C GLY A 90 7.71 -4.00 -21.76
N TYR A 91 7.57 -3.50 -22.99
CA TYR A 91 8.70 -2.90 -23.69
C TYR A 91 8.94 -1.48 -23.16
N VAL A 92 9.99 -1.32 -22.37
CA VAL A 92 10.46 -0.03 -21.85
C VAL A 92 11.81 0.27 -22.46
N ASP A 93 11.92 1.42 -23.12
CA ASP A 93 13.18 1.87 -23.69
C ASP A 93 14.13 2.35 -22.60
N PHE A 94 15.43 2.14 -22.81
CA PHE A 94 16.48 2.57 -21.90
C PHE A 94 16.43 4.08 -21.63
N GLU A 95 16.10 4.89 -22.65
CA GLU A 95 15.93 6.34 -22.52
C GLU A 95 14.84 6.75 -21.53
N LYS A 96 13.81 5.91 -21.32
CA LYS A 96 12.81 6.18 -20.28
C LYS A 96 13.39 6.04 -18.90
N PHE A 97 14.26 5.07 -18.64
CA PHE A 97 14.92 4.92 -17.34
C PHE A 97 15.87 6.06 -17.03
N LYS A 98 16.59 6.56 -18.04
CA LYS A 98 17.39 7.78 -17.91
C LYS A 98 16.53 8.97 -17.50
N LEU A 99 15.36 9.13 -18.13
CA LEU A 99 14.39 10.15 -17.74
C LEU A 99 13.89 9.94 -16.30
N LEU A 100 13.69 8.69 -15.84
CA LEU A 100 13.28 8.44 -14.46
C LEU A 100 14.34 8.90 -13.44
N ASP A 101 15.60 8.62 -13.73
CA ASP A 101 16.76 9.02 -12.93
C ASP A 101 16.87 10.56 -12.85
N GLU A 102 16.69 11.26 -13.99
CA GLU A 102 16.65 12.72 -14.06
C GLU A 102 15.57 13.36 -13.16
N PHE A 103 14.47 12.63 -12.89
CA PHE A 103 13.36 13.10 -12.04
C PHE A 103 13.41 12.52 -10.61
N CYS A 104 14.58 12.07 -10.16
CA CYS A 104 14.83 11.62 -8.80
C CYS A 104 13.94 10.45 -8.35
N ILE A 105 13.54 9.58 -9.29
CA ILE A 105 12.88 8.32 -8.91
C ILE A 105 13.90 7.47 -8.17
N THR A 106 13.50 6.92 -7.02
CA THR A 106 14.39 6.13 -6.15
C THR A 106 14.00 4.66 -6.15
N ARG A 107 12.76 4.33 -6.52
CA ARG A 107 12.24 2.96 -6.49
C ARG A 107 11.38 2.66 -7.70
N ILE A 108 11.62 1.50 -8.30
CA ILE A 108 10.78 0.91 -9.33
C ILE A 108 9.98 -0.23 -8.71
N ASN A 109 8.65 -0.12 -8.78
CA ASN A 109 7.78 -1.26 -8.53
C ASN A 109 7.44 -1.96 -9.86
N LEU A 110 7.91 -3.20 -10.02
CA LEU A 110 7.65 -4.02 -11.21
C LEU A 110 6.58 -5.09 -10.92
N SER A 111 5.42 -4.96 -11.57
CA SER A 111 4.30 -5.87 -11.34
C SER A 111 4.42 -7.18 -12.15
N VAL A 112 5.28 -8.10 -11.71
CA VAL A 112 5.58 -9.36 -12.43
C VAL A 112 4.45 -10.38 -12.31
N GLN A 113 3.81 -10.46 -11.15
CA GLN A 113 2.69 -11.34 -10.81
C GLN A 113 3.08 -12.83 -10.77
N SER A 114 3.63 -13.39 -11.85
CA SER A 114 4.22 -14.74 -11.89
C SER A 114 5.20 -14.85 -13.06
N PHE A 115 6.25 -15.68 -12.91
CA PHE A 115 7.18 -16.01 -14.00
C PHE A 115 6.64 -17.16 -14.88
N SER A 116 5.54 -17.80 -14.46
CA SER A 116 4.87 -18.87 -15.21
C SER A 116 3.83 -18.32 -16.18
N LEU A 117 4.03 -18.55 -17.48
CA LEU A 117 3.03 -18.21 -18.52
C LEU A 117 1.65 -18.81 -18.23
N LYS A 118 1.60 -20.03 -17.68
CA LYS A 118 0.35 -20.70 -17.28
C LYS A 118 -0.45 -19.86 -16.28
N PHE A 119 0.20 -19.38 -15.21
CA PHE A 119 -0.49 -18.62 -14.16
C PHE A 119 -0.82 -17.20 -14.60
N ARG A 120 0.06 -16.56 -15.40
CA ARG A 120 -0.26 -15.28 -16.04
C ARG A 120 -1.54 -15.38 -16.90
N LYS A 121 -1.70 -16.46 -17.66
CA LYS A 121 -2.91 -16.70 -18.45
C LYS A 121 -4.15 -16.90 -17.58
N ILE A 122 -4.05 -17.61 -16.46
CA ILE A 122 -5.15 -17.78 -15.49
C ILE A 122 -5.58 -16.43 -14.91
N MET A 123 -4.63 -15.53 -14.64
CA MET A 123 -4.91 -14.18 -14.12
C MET A 123 -5.42 -13.20 -15.19
N GLY A 124 -5.54 -13.62 -16.46
CA GLY A 124 -5.97 -12.74 -17.55
C GLY A 124 -5.00 -11.60 -17.87
N ILE A 125 -3.76 -11.66 -17.38
CA ILE A 125 -2.77 -10.59 -17.61
C ILE A 125 -1.98 -10.84 -18.90
N PRO A 126 -1.49 -9.78 -19.57
CA PRO A 126 -0.72 -9.91 -20.80
C PRO A 126 0.48 -10.86 -20.66
N GLU A 127 0.64 -11.71 -21.67
CA GLU A 127 1.81 -12.56 -21.79
C GLU A 127 3.05 -11.71 -22.06
N ILE A 128 4.08 -11.91 -21.23
CA ILE A 128 5.42 -11.38 -21.46
C ILE A 128 6.39 -12.56 -21.34
N SER A 129 7.33 -12.64 -22.27
CA SER A 129 8.35 -13.68 -22.21
C SER A 129 9.30 -13.43 -21.04
N TYR A 130 9.82 -14.50 -20.47
CA TYR A 130 10.87 -14.45 -19.46
C TYR A 130 12.10 -13.65 -19.93
N GLU A 131 12.46 -13.74 -21.22
CA GLU A 131 13.54 -12.95 -21.82
C GLU A 131 13.29 -11.44 -21.75
N LYS A 132 12.05 -11.00 -21.99
CA LYS A 132 11.69 -9.58 -21.91
C LYS A 132 11.75 -9.06 -20.48
N ILE A 133 11.28 -9.85 -19.50
CA ILE A 133 11.43 -9.50 -18.07
C ILE A 133 12.91 -9.38 -17.71
N ASN A 134 13.74 -10.33 -18.14
CA ASN A 134 15.19 -10.30 -17.91
C ASN A 134 15.85 -9.05 -18.46
N ILE A 135 15.57 -8.70 -19.72
CA ILE A 135 16.13 -7.49 -20.36
C ILE A 135 15.67 -6.24 -19.62
N LEU A 136 14.39 -6.19 -19.24
CA LEU A 136 13.81 -5.08 -18.49
C LEU A 136 14.53 -4.88 -17.14
N ILE A 137 14.66 -5.95 -16.34
CA ILE A 137 15.34 -5.89 -15.05
C ILE A 137 16.82 -5.54 -15.23
N LYS A 138 17.51 -6.13 -16.21
CA LYS A 138 18.90 -5.76 -16.53
C LYS A 138 19.06 -4.27 -16.87
N ASN A 139 18.09 -3.67 -17.53
CA ASN A 139 18.12 -2.23 -17.82
C ASN A 139 17.83 -1.38 -16.58
N ILE A 140 16.88 -1.80 -15.72
CA ILE A 140 16.62 -1.14 -14.42
C ILE A 140 17.90 -1.13 -13.57
N ARG A 141 18.61 -2.26 -13.52
CA ARG A 141 19.85 -2.45 -12.73
C ARG A 141 21.04 -1.61 -13.19
N LYS A 142 20.94 -0.88 -14.32
CA LYS A 142 21.96 0.10 -14.74
C LYS A 142 21.83 1.44 -14.00
N PHE A 143 20.78 1.61 -13.22
CA PHE A 143 20.48 2.80 -12.43
C PHE A 143 20.43 2.43 -10.95
N SER A 144 20.45 3.44 -10.07
CA SER A 144 20.50 3.27 -8.62
C SER A 144 19.10 3.08 -7.99
N PHE A 145 18.15 2.55 -8.75
CA PHE A 145 16.79 2.33 -8.26
C PHE A 145 16.73 1.10 -7.35
N ASP A 146 16.03 1.21 -6.23
CA ASP A 146 15.50 0.04 -5.54
C ASP A 146 14.51 -0.68 -6.47
N LEU A 147 14.67 -2.00 -6.61
CA LEU A 147 13.74 -2.84 -7.35
C LEU A 147 12.78 -3.51 -6.37
N ASN A 148 11.50 -3.13 -6.45
CA ASN A 148 10.41 -3.93 -5.93
C ASN A 148 9.83 -4.85 -7.02
N ILE A 149 9.50 -6.08 -6.68
CA ILE A 149 8.75 -6.99 -7.55
C ILE A 149 7.46 -7.43 -6.85
N ASP A 150 6.32 -7.11 -7.47
CA ASP A 150 5.02 -7.63 -7.02
C ASP A 150 4.76 -9.01 -7.63
N MET A 151 4.37 -9.95 -6.78
CA MET A 151 4.07 -11.34 -7.10
C MET A 151 2.70 -11.72 -6.57
N THR A 152 2.05 -12.66 -7.23
CA THR A 152 0.74 -13.17 -6.82
C THR A 152 0.85 -14.63 -6.40
N ILE A 153 0.22 -14.95 -5.28
CA ILE A 153 0.19 -16.27 -4.67
C ILE A 153 -1.25 -16.76 -4.57
N ASN A 154 -1.43 -18.04 -4.27
CA ASN A 154 -2.75 -18.68 -4.19
C ASN A 154 -3.56 -18.60 -5.49
N ILE A 155 -2.85 -18.58 -6.62
CA ILE A 155 -3.44 -18.59 -7.95
C ILE A 155 -4.14 -19.95 -8.16
N PRO A 156 -5.32 -20.02 -8.81
CA PRO A 156 -5.98 -21.28 -9.11
C PRO A 156 -5.03 -22.34 -9.68
N PHE A 157 -5.08 -23.55 -9.11
CA PHE A 157 -4.22 -24.68 -9.45
C PHE A 157 -2.71 -24.50 -9.17
N GLN A 158 -2.29 -23.46 -8.45
CA GLN A 158 -0.89 -23.24 -8.07
C GLN A 158 -0.47 -24.26 -7.01
N LYS A 159 0.58 -25.03 -7.32
CA LYS A 159 1.17 -25.97 -6.36
C LYS A 159 2.39 -25.33 -5.69
N LYS A 160 2.79 -25.86 -4.53
CA LYS A 160 4.04 -25.50 -3.85
C LYS A 160 5.27 -25.55 -4.78
N SER A 161 5.33 -26.54 -5.68
CA SER A 161 6.41 -26.68 -6.67
C SER A 161 6.45 -25.53 -7.68
N ASP A 162 5.29 -24.96 -8.01
CA ASP A 162 5.20 -23.83 -8.94
C ASP A 162 5.63 -22.54 -8.25
N LEU A 163 5.14 -22.29 -7.04
CA LEU A 163 5.58 -21.17 -6.22
C LEU A 163 7.10 -21.23 -5.96
N LYS A 164 7.64 -22.43 -5.69
CA LYS A 164 9.10 -22.62 -5.56
C LYS A 164 9.87 -22.19 -6.81
N ARG A 165 9.33 -22.45 -8.01
CA ARG A 165 9.95 -22.03 -9.27
C ARG A 165 9.91 -20.51 -9.40
N ASP A 166 8.75 -19.90 -9.16
CA ASP A 166 8.60 -18.43 -9.19
C ASP A 166 9.53 -17.74 -8.18
N LEU A 167 9.63 -18.26 -6.96
CA LEU A 167 10.53 -17.75 -5.92
C LEU A 167 12.01 -17.88 -6.31
N LYS A 168 12.41 -19.00 -6.91
CA LYS A 168 13.79 -19.20 -7.38
C LYS A 168 14.15 -18.17 -8.46
N GLU A 169 13.25 -17.95 -9.41
CA GLU A 169 13.44 -16.93 -10.45
C GLU A 169 13.46 -15.53 -9.86
N LEU A 170 12.51 -15.20 -8.98
CA LEU A 170 12.44 -13.93 -8.26
C LEU A 170 13.77 -13.57 -7.58
N LEU A 171 14.32 -14.49 -6.80
CA LEU A 171 15.55 -14.27 -6.06
C LEU A 171 16.80 -14.20 -6.95
N SER A 172 16.75 -14.74 -8.17
CA SER A 172 17.85 -14.58 -9.13
C SER A 172 18.08 -13.12 -9.53
N TYR A 173 17.06 -12.27 -9.38
CA TYR A 173 17.15 -10.83 -9.64
C TYR A 173 17.55 -10.00 -8.41
N ILE A 174 17.64 -10.63 -7.24
CA ILE A 174 18.01 -10.02 -5.95
C ILE A 174 17.23 -8.72 -5.70
N PRO A 175 15.89 -8.68 -5.85
CA PRO A 175 15.14 -7.45 -5.64
C PRO A 175 15.34 -6.92 -4.23
N GLU A 176 15.47 -5.60 -4.08
CA GLU A 176 15.60 -4.96 -2.77
C GLU A 176 14.32 -5.13 -1.94
N HIS A 177 13.18 -5.27 -2.61
CA HIS A 177 11.87 -5.41 -2.00
C HIS A 177 10.97 -6.37 -2.80
N ILE A 178 10.10 -7.10 -2.12
CA ILE A 178 9.15 -8.03 -2.73
C ILE A 178 7.79 -7.80 -2.08
N CYS A 179 6.76 -7.69 -2.89
CA CYS A 179 5.37 -7.68 -2.44
C CYS A 179 4.67 -8.96 -2.90
N PHE A 180 3.88 -9.57 -2.02
CA PHE A 180 2.96 -10.63 -2.38
C PHE A 180 1.51 -10.18 -2.21
N SER A 181 0.67 -10.52 -3.16
CA SER A 181 -0.78 -10.39 -3.05
C SER A 181 -1.46 -11.74 -3.27
N ASP A 182 -2.56 -11.98 -2.57
CA ASP A 182 -3.44 -13.08 -2.91
C ASP A 182 -4.12 -12.84 -4.26
N PHE A 183 -4.33 -13.92 -5.00
CA PHE A 183 -5.17 -13.86 -6.19
C PHE A 183 -6.62 -13.54 -5.80
N ILE A 184 -7.16 -12.48 -6.38
CA ILE A 184 -8.57 -12.09 -6.25
C ILE A 184 -9.23 -12.23 -7.62
N CYS A 185 -10.29 -13.02 -7.70
CA CYS A 185 -11.08 -13.15 -8.92
C CYS A 185 -12.01 -11.93 -9.06
N GLU A 186 -11.81 -11.10 -10.09
CA GLU A 186 -12.60 -9.89 -10.31
C GLU A 186 -13.94 -10.15 -11.06
N GLU A 187 -14.13 -11.31 -11.67
CA GLU A 187 -15.37 -11.65 -12.39
C GLU A 187 -16.50 -12.06 -11.42
N GLN A 188 -17.61 -11.31 -11.44
CA GLN A 188 -18.82 -11.60 -10.64
C GLN A 188 -19.49 -12.94 -10.99
N ASP A 189 -19.20 -13.53 -12.17
CA ASP A 189 -19.78 -14.80 -12.64
C ASP A 189 -18.93 -16.03 -12.32
N LEU A 190 -17.66 -15.86 -11.93
CA LEU A 190 -16.85 -16.96 -11.40
C LEU A 190 -17.07 -17.01 -9.89
N THR A 191 -18.16 -17.64 -9.48
CA THR A 191 -18.38 -17.86 -8.05
C THR A 191 -17.17 -18.62 -7.48
N LEU A 192 -16.59 -18.11 -6.39
CA LEU A 192 -15.57 -18.82 -5.58
C LEU A 192 -16.02 -20.24 -5.15
N ARG A 193 -17.28 -20.59 -5.39
CA ARG A 193 -17.86 -21.93 -5.19
C ARG A 193 -17.44 -22.95 -6.26
N ASP A 194 -17.01 -22.52 -7.44
CA ASP A 194 -16.62 -23.42 -8.54
C ASP A 194 -15.15 -23.88 -8.46
N PHE A 195 -14.36 -23.26 -7.58
CA PHE A 195 -13.05 -23.76 -7.21
C PHE A 195 -13.15 -24.46 -5.87
N ASP A 196 -13.29 -25.79 -5.89
CA ASP A 196 -12.98 -26.64 -4.75
C ASP A 196 -11.52 -26.35 -4.37
N SER A 197 -11.31 -25.44 -3.41
CA SER A 197 -10.07 -24.70 -3.23
C SER A 197 -9.04 -25.53 -2.49
N GLY A 198 -8.64 -26.69 -3.05
CA GLY A 198 -7.53 -27.52 -2.58
C GLY A 198 -6.18 -26.79 -2.45
N ILE A 199 -6.16 -25.46 -2.62
CA ILE A 199 -5.16 -24.51 -2.18
C ILE A 199 -5.35 -24.29 -0.68
N ASP A 200 -4.49 -24.91 0.11
CA ASP A 200 -4.27 -24.48 1.49
C ASP A 200 -3.49 -23.16 1.45
N SER A 201 -4.22 -22.05 1.44
CA SER A 201 -3.68 -20.70 1.23
C SER A 201 -2.62 -20.34 2.27
N GLU A 202 -2.82 -20.75 3.52
CA GLU A 202 -1.85 -20.61 4.60
C GLU A 202 -0.54 -21.36 4.30
N LYS A 203 -0.61 -22.59 3.75
CA LYS A 203 0.58 -23.38 3.43
C LYS A 203 1.47 -22.70 2.38
N LEU A 204 0.91 -22.09 1.34
CA LEU A 204 1.71 -21.41 0.32
C LEU A 204 2.33 -20.12 0.89
N TRP A 205 1.57 -19.33 1.65
CA TRP A 205 2.09 -18.15 2.35
C TRP A 205 3.25 -18.49 3.29
N PHE A 206 3.07 -19.48 4.15
CA PHE A 206 4.14 -19.90 5.07
C PHE A 206 5.36 -20.45 4.33
N TYR A 207 5.15 -21.11 3.19
CA TYR A 207 6.27 -21.53 2.37
C TYR A 207 7.04 -20.35 1.76
N ALA A 208 6.33 -19.34 1.23
CA ALA A 208 6.97 -18.12 0.71
C ALA A 208 7.72 -17.37 1.81
N LEU A 209 7.11 -17.22 2.99
CA LEU A 209 7.73 -16.61 4.17
C LEU A 209 9.04 -17.31 4.54
N GLU A 210 8.99 -18.62 4.80
CA GLU A 210 10.18 -19.41 5.17
C GLU A 210 11.27 -19.34 4.09
N TYR A 211 10.87 -19.43 2.81
CA TYR A 211 11.80 -19.39 1.69
C TYR A 211 12.49 -18.03 1.58
N LEU A 212 11.75 -16.92 1.70
CA LEU A 212 12.33 -15.59 1.64
C LEU A 212 13.20 -15.26 2.86
N GLU A 213 12.76 -15.60 4.08
CA GLU A 213 13.54 -15.38 5.29
C GLU A 213 14.85 -16.18 5.29
N SER A 214 14.81 -17.44 4.84
CA SER A 214 16.03 -18.25 4.70
C SER A 214 17.01 -17.73 3.63
N ASN A 215 16.56 -16.83 2.75
CA ASN A 215 17.39 -16.14 1.75
C ASN A 215 17.69 -14.67 2.14
N GLY A 216 17.48 -14.30 3.40
CA GLY A 216 17.93 -13.00 3.95
C GLY A 216 16.93 -11.86 3.84
N TYR A 217 15.70 -12.11 3.38
CA TYR A 217 14.64 -11.11 3.35
C TYR A 217 13.93 -11.02 4.69
N ILE A 218 13.55 -9.81 5.08
CA ILE A 218 12.81 -9.51 6.31
C ILE A 218 11.36 -9.25 5.95
N ASN A 219 10.44 -10.05 6.49
CA ASN A 219 9.00 -9.79 6.40
C ASN A 219 8.58 -8.72 7.43
N TYR A 220 8.60 -7.46 7.04
CA TYR A 220 8.34 -6.33 7.95
C TYR A 220 6.85 -6.04 8.16
N GLU A 221 6.00 -6.45 7.23
CA GLU A 221 4.54 -6.47 7.38
C GLU A 221 3.93 -7.65 6.59
N ILE A 222 2.60 -7.84 6.61
CA ILE A 222 1.95 -9.06 6.13
C ILE A 222 2.23 -9.40 4.66
N THR A 223 2.38 -8.41 3.77
CA THR A 223 2.51 -8.65 2.32
C THR A 223 3.89 -8.37 1.74
N ASN A 224 4.74 -7.62 2.43
CA ASN A 224 6.02 -7.14 1.91
C ASN A 224 7.23 -7.69 2.68
N PHE A 225 8.27 -7.90 1.89
CA PHE A 225 9.56 -8.43 2.27
C PHE A 225 10.64 -7.50 1.73
N MET A 226 11.75 -7.37 2.45
CA MET A 226 12.85 -6.50 2.01
C MET A 226 14.21 -7.04 2.40
N LEU A 227 15.23 -6.64 1.65
CA LEU A 227 16.60 -6.67 2.14
C LEU A 227 16.80 -5.52 3.13
N LYS A 228 17.57 -5.76 4.21
CA LYS A 228 17.75 -4.81 5.30
C LYS A 228 18.08 -3.40 4.80
N GLY A 229 17.28 -2.41 5.19
CA GLY A 229 17.46 -1.00 4.81
C GLY A 229 16.68 -0.57 3.57
N HIS A 230 15.94 -1.49 2.94
CA HIS A 230 15.12 -1.22 1.75
C HIS A 230 13.61 -1.33 2.05
N GLU A 231 13.18 -1.08 3.29
CA GLU A 231 11.76 -0.91 3.59
C GLU A 231 11.15 0.23 2.75
N SER A 232 9.93 0.02 2.22
CA SER A 232 9.25 1.12 1.53
C SER A 232 8.80 2.16 2.55
N LYS A 233 9.32 3.38 2.40
CA LYS A 233 8.94 4.52 3.25
C LYS A 233 7.49 4.90 3.01
N HIS A 234 7.01 4.83 1.76
CA HIS A 234 5.62 5.09 1.44
C HIS A 234 4.67 4.12 2.14
N ASN A 235 4.93 2.80 2.04
CA ASN A 235 4.12 1.78 2.70
C ASN A 235 4.17 1.92 4.22
N LYS A 236 5.35 2.16 4.78
CA LYS A 236 5.53 2.36 6.22
C LYS A 236 4.63 3.49 6.76
N LEU A 237 4.59 4.64 6.09
CA LEU A 237 3.72 5.75 6.50
C LEU A 237 2.22 5.37 6.47
N ASN A 238 1.79 4.58 5.48
CA ASN A 238 0.41 4.08 5.40
C ASN A 238 0.09 3.10 6.55
N TRP A 239 1.02 2.19 6.89
CA TRP A 239 0.91 1.28 8.03
C TRP A 239 0.97 2.02 9.39
N GLU A 240 1.62 3.17 9.46
CA GLU A 240 1.64 4.02 10.66
C GLU A 240 0.40 4.93 10.79
N LEU A 241 -0.56 4.84 9.86
CA LEU A 241 -1.74 5.72 9.79
C LEU A 241 -1.36 7.20 9.81
N LYS A 242 -0.25 7.54 9.14
CA LYS A 242 0.15 8.91 8.85
C LYS A 242 -0.76 9.47 7.75
N PRO A 243 -1.00 10.79 7.73
CA PRO A 243 -1.86 11.37 6.72
C PRO A 243 -1.23 11.20 5.34
N TYR A 244 -2.07 10.82 4.37
CA TYR A 244 -1.66 10.68 2.98
C TYR A 244 -2.78 11.14 2.06
N LEU A 245 -2.39 11.74 0.94
CA LEU A 245 -3.31 12.19 -0.11
C LEU A 245 -3.21 11.23 -1.29
N GLY A 246 -4.32 10.59 -1.62
CA GLY A 246 -4.45 9.79 -2.83
C GLY A 246 -5.26 10.54 -3.88
N LEU A 247 -4.73 10.64 -5.10
CA LEU A 247 -5.39 11.30 -6.24
C LEU A 247 -5.50 10.37 -7.44
N GLY A 248 -6.53 10.62 -8.27
CA GLY A 248 -6.81 9.80 -9.44
C GLY A 248 -7.76 8.64 -9.15
N LEU A 249 -7.96 7.80 -10.17
CA LEU A 249 -8.97 6.75 -10.18
C LEU A 249 -8.86 5.83 -8.95
N HIS A 250 -9.95 5.68 -8.20
CA HIS A 250 -10.04 4.83 -7.00
C HIS A 250 -9.00 5.12 -5.90
N ALA A 251 -8.32 6.27 -5.98
CA ALA A 251 -7.36 6.64 -4.97
C ALA A 251 -8.06 7.01 -3.66
N VAL A 252 -7.47 6.58 -2.56
CA VAL A 252 -7.96 6.79 -1.21
C VAL A 252 -6.99 7.73 -0.48
N SER A 253 -7.49 8.56 0.42
CA SER A 253 -6.68 9.39 1.31
C SER A 253 -7.09 9.17 2.75
N LEU A 254 -6.15 9.25 3.68
CA LEU A 254 -6.42 9.44 5.11
C LEU A 254 -5.98 10.86 5.48
N LEU A 255 -6.94 11.69 5.88
CA LEU A 255 -6.70 13.07 6.29
C LEU A 255 -7.43 13.34 7.61
N PHE A 256 -7.26 14.56 8.13
CA PHE A 256 -7.90 15.00 9.36
C PHE A 256 -8.60 16.33 9.16
N CYS A 257 -9.71 16.55 9.86
CA CYS A 257 -10.49 17.77 9.80
C CYS A 257 -11.05 18.13 11.18
N ASN A 258 -11.54 19.36 11.31
CA ASN A 258 -12.38 19.74 12.43
C ASN A 258 -13.87 19.51 12.10
N ASP A 259 -14.62 18.97 13.07
CA ASP A 259 -16.07 19.01 13.03
C ASP A 259 -16.60 20.42 13.39
N LYS A 260 -17.92 20.60 13.37
CA LYS A 260 -18.57 21.89 13.70
C LYS A 260 -18.30 22.39 15.13
N ASN A 261 -17.84 21.51 16.01
CA ASN A 261 -17.55 21.78 17.41
C ASN A 261 -16.03 21.85 17.66
N ASN A 262 -15.21 21.96 16.61
CA ASN A 262 -13.74 21.95 16.67
C ASN A 262 -13.15 20.67 17.27
N ASN A 263 -13.85 19.53 17.20
CA ASN A 263 -13.23 18.24 17.49
C ASN A 263 -12.50 17.74 16.25
N VAL A 264 -11.29 17.22 16.45
CA VAL A 264 -10.52 16.56 15.40
C VAL A 264 -11.21 15.26 15.01
N ARG A 265 -11.36 15.02 13.71
CA ARG A 265 -11.90 13.79 13.12
C ARG A 265 -10.95 13.24 12.06
N ALA A 266 -10.83 11.92 12.00
CA ALA A 266 -10.24 11.25 10.86
C ALA A 266 -11.24 11.16 9.72
N LEU A 267 -10.76 11.31 8.49
CA LEU A 267 -11.59 11.25 7.30
C LEU A 267 -10.91 10.46 6.19
N ILE A 268 -11.73 9.69 5.47
CA ILE A 268 -11.32 9.01 4.27
C ILE A 268 -11.88 9.75 3.06
N ARG A 269 -10.99 10.17 2.15
CA ARG A 269 -11.36 10.66 0.81
C ARG A 269 -11.31 9.46 -0.14
N LYS A 270 -12.38 9.18 -0.87
CA LYS A 270 -12.42 8.15 -1.93
C LYS A 270 -12.77 8.78 -3.26
N ASP A 271 -11.94 8.53 -4.26
CA ASP A 271 -12.27 8.86 -5.65
C ASP A 271 -13.15 7.76 -6.25
N SER A 272 -14.36 8.11 -6.69
CA SER A 272 -15.32 7.13 -7.23
C SER A 272 -15.10 6.80 -8.71
N GLY A 273 -14.09 7.38 -9.36
CA GLY A 273 -13.51 6.84 -10.59
C GLY A 273 -14.35 6.91 -11.86
N PHE A 274 -15.03 8.02 -12.16
CA PHE A 274 -15.67 8.21 -13.47
C PHE A 274 -14.91 9.19 -14.36
N VAL A 275 -14.39 8.69 -15.49
CA VAL A 275 -13.59 9.40 -16.49
C VAL A 275 -14.41 10.40 -17.34
N LYS A 276 -15.75 10.36 -17.28
CA LYS A 276 -16.62 11.05 -18.26
C LYS A 276 -17.44 12.25 -17.77
N ALA A 277 -17.36 12.64 -16.50
CA ALA A 277 -18.17 13.76 -15.98
C ALA A 277 -17.30 14.90 -15.42
N SER A 278 -17.63 16.12 -15.83
CA SER A 278 -16.92 17.36 -15.51
C SER A 278 -17.07 17.84 -14.05
N ASN A 279 -18.06 17.32 -13.30
CA ASN A 279 -18.43 17.83 -11.97
C ASN A 279 -18.58 16.73 -10.92
N HIS A 280 -17.57 15.87 -10.72
CA HIS A 280 -17.59 14.91 -9.61
C HIS A 280 -16.48 15.15 -8.61
N LEU A 281 -16.90 15.57 -7.41
CA LEU A 281 -16.09 15.79 -6.24
C LEU A 281 -15.79 14.43 -5.57
N ALA A 282 -14.56 14.25 -5.11
CA ALA A 282 -14.22 13.12 -4.25
C ALA A 282 -15.21 13.02 -3.08
N LYS A 283 -15.54 11.79 -2.69
CA LYS A 283 -16.40 11.57 -1.52
C LYS A 283 -15.55 11.60 -0.28
N PHE A 284 -16.05 12.26 0.76
CA PHE A 284 -15.44 12.30 2.07
C PHE A 284 -16.33 11.56 3.05
N GLU A 285 -15.73 10.65 3.79
CA GLU A 285 -16.36 9.84 4.81
C GLU A 285 -15.64 10.11 6.13
N LEU A 286 -16.37 10.61 7.13
CA LEU A 286 -15.82 10.73 8.48
C LEU A 286 -15.77 9.35 9.08
N LEU A 287 -14.62 8.98 9.64
CA LEU A 287 -14.50 7.77 10.43
C LEU A 287 -15.07 8.03 11.82
N GLU A 288 -15.74 7.05 12.38
CA GLU A 288 -16.06 7.07 13.81
C GLU A 288 -14.78 6.86 14.62
N ASP A 289 -14.70 7.50 15.79
CA ASP A 289 -13.47 7.48 16.61
C ASP A 289 -13.08 6.04 17.01
N LEU A 290 -14.07 5.18 17.26
CA LEU A 290 -13.84 3.76 17.55
C LEU A 290 -13.35 2.99 16.33
N GLU A 291 -13.88 3.28 15.14
CA GLU A 291 -13.42 2.65 13.90
C GLU A 291 -11.96 3.03 13.62
N PHE A 292 -11.63 4.32 13.71
CA PHE A 292 -10.26 4.78 13.51
C PHE A 292 -9.30 4.27 14.59
N PHE A 293 -9.78 4.12 15.83
CA PHE A 293 -9.02 3.47 16.90
C PHE A 293 -8.73 1.99 16.56
N ILE A 294 -9.72 1.25 16.04
CA ILE A 294 -9.56 -0.14 15.62
C ILE A 294 -8.53 -0.27 14.48
N TYR A 295 -8.49 0.67 13.53
CA TYR A 295 -7.51 0.66 12.43
C TYR A 295 -6.06 0.60 12.92
N HIS A 296 -5.75 1.14 14.10
CA HIS A 296 -4.39 1.05 14.66
C HIS A 296 -3.99 -0.38 15.01
N PHE A 297 -4.96 -1.23 15.38
CA PHE A 297 -4.72 -2.66 15.62
C PHE A 297 -4.63 -3.41 14.30
N ILE A 298 -5.47 -3.08 13.31
CA ILE A 298 -5.37 -3.63 11.94
C ILE A 298 -3.96 -3.39 11.41
N GLN A 299 -3.52 -2.13 11.38
CA GLN A 299 -2.25 -1.80 10.80
C GLN A 299 -1.08 -2.30 11.67
N GLY A 300 -1.08 -2.00 12.96
CA GLY A 300 0.04 -2.32 13.84
C GLY A 300 0.28 -3.83 13.96
N LEU A 301 -0.77 -4.64 14.16
CA LEU A 301 -0.62 -6.10 14.32
C LEU A 301 -0.20 -6.82 13.02
N GLY A 302 -0.41 -6.20 11.85
CA GLY A 302 0.11 -6.71 10.58
C GLY A 302 1.63 -6.54 10.44
N THR A 303 2.22 -5.61 11.19
CA THR A 303 3.67 -5.31 11.10
C THR A 303 4.50 -6.01 12.18
N ILE A 304 5.81 -6.10 11.95
CA ILE A 304 6.76 -6.52 12.99
C ILE A 304 6.93 -5.49 14.11
N GLN A 305 6.53 -4.23 13.87
CA GLN A 305 6.63 -3.14 14.84
C GLN A 305 5.51 -3.19 15.87
N GLY A 306 4.37 -3.80 15.54
CA GLY A 306 3.21 -3.86 16.41
C GLY A 306 2.51 -2.52 16.59
N VAL A 307 1.59 -2.50 17.54
CA VAL A 307 0.84 -1.33 17.96
C VAL A 307 1.59 -0.62 19.08
N ASN A 308 2.01 0.62 18.84
CA ASN A 308 2.60 1.46 19.87
C ASN A 308 1.51 2.05 20.79
N LEU A 309 1.38 1.49 21.99
CA LEU A 309 0.36 1.86 22.96
C LEU A 309 0.55 3.28 23.51
N ARG A 310 1.80 3.79 23.54
CA ARG A 310 2.07 5.18 23.92
C ARG A 310 1.53 6.15 22.86
N SER A 311 1.74 5.84 21.57
CA SER A 311 1.17 6.62 20.46
C SER A 311 -0.37 6.64 20.54
N LEU A 312 -0.99 5.49 20.79
CA LEU A 312 -2.44 5.40 20.99
C LEU A 312 -2.95 6.28 22.13
N ARG A 313 -2.28 6.27 23.29
CA ARG A 313 -2.65 7.14 24.43
C ARG A 313 -2.52 8.63 24.15
N LEU A 314 -1.62 9.02 23.25
CA LEU A 314 -1.49 10.42 22.84
C LEU A 314 -2.58 10.81 21.86
N ARG A 315 -2.92 9.93 20.91
CA ARG A 315 -3.90 10.22 19.85
C ARG A 315 -5.34 10.15 20.31
N PHE A 316 -5.63 9.34 21.32
CA PHE A 316 -6.99 9.05 21.76
C PHE A 316 -7.17 9.19 23.26
N GLU A 317 -8.36 9.63 23.65
CA GLU A 317 -8.85 9.59 25.01
C GLU A 317 -9.81 8.41 25.17
N TYR A 318 -9.53 7.53 26.13
CA TYR A 318 -10.35 6.37 26.45
C TYR A 318 -10.16 5.98 27.92
N ASN A 319 -11.02 5.09 28.42
CA ASN A 319 -10.94 4.62 29.80
C ASN A 319 -9.81 3.58 29.98
N ASP A 320 -8.80 3.90 30.79
CA ASP A 320 -7.64 3.02 31.02
C ASP A 320 -8.02 1.65 31.61
N LYS A 321 -9.06 1.55 32.45
CA LYS A 321 -9.49 0.27 33.02
C LYS A 321 -10.10 -0.62 31.95
N GLN A 322 -10.99 -0.08 31.11
CA GLN A 322 -11.55 -0.82 29.97
C GLN A 322 -10.45 -1.25 28.99
N PHE A 323 -9.47 -0.38 28.75
CA PHE A 323 -8.34 -0.71 27.89
C PHE A 323 -7.46 -1.81 28.49
N PHE A 324 -7.23 -1.79 29.79
CA PHE A 324 -6.52 -2.87 30.49
C PHE A 324 -7.26 -4.21 30.37
N HIS A 325 -8.59 -4.23 30.49
CA HIS A 325 -9.38 -5.44 30.25
C HIS A 325 -9.26 -5.94 28.82
N PHE A 326 -9.22 -5.04 27.82
CA PHE A 326 -8.99 -5.39 26.43
C PHE A 326 -7.62 -6.04 26.20
N ILE A 327 -6.56 -5.48 26.79
CA ILE A 327 -5.21 -6.04 26.72
C ILE A 327 -5.14 -7.45 27.33
N ASN A 328 -5.81 -7.67 28.46
CA ASN A 328 -5.92 -8.99 29.08
C ASN A 328 -6.71 -9.98 28.20
N TYR A 329 -7.80 -9.52 27.58
CA TYR A 329 -8.55 -10.32 26.62
C TYR A 329 -7.67 -10.79 25.46
N CYS A 330 -6.91 -9.88 24.83
CA CYS A 330 -5.98 -10.25 23.75
C CYS A 330 -4.90 -11.23 24.22
N SER A 331 -4.34 -11.03 25.42
CA SER A 331 -3.36 -11.95 26.00
C SER A 331 -3.91 -13.38 26.18
N ASN A 332 -5.21 -13.49 26.48
CA ASN A 332 -5.90 -14.77 26.64
C ASN A 332 -6.29 -15.42 25.31
N LEU A 333 -6.43 -14.66 24.22
CA LEU A 333 -6.70 -15.23 22.89
C LEU A 333 -5.55 -16.10 22.38
N SER A 334 -4.31 -15.69 22.65
CA SER A 334 -3.14 -16.42 22.18
C SER A 334 -1.90 -16.01 22.97
N LYS A 335 -1.07 -17.00 23.34
CA LYS A 335 0.27 -16.76 23.93
C LYS A 335 1.23 -16.02 22.98
N LYS A 336 0.83 -15.82 21.72
CA LYS A 336 1.62 -15.10 20.70
C LYS A 336 1.30 -13.61 20.66
N PHE A 337 0.25 -13.15 21.34
CA PHE A 337 0.14 -11.74 21.69
C PHE A 337 1.21 -11.42 22.72
N VAL A 338 2.13 -10.55 22.33
CA VAL A 338 3.22 -10.10 23.19
C VAL A 338 3.07 -8.63 23.46
N PHE A 339 3.21 -8.30 24.74
CA PHE A 339 3.21 -6.96 25.27
C PHE A 339 4.60 -6.71 25.85
N ASP A 340 5.36 -5.83 25.21
CA ASP A 340 6.70 -5.47 25.66
C ASP A 340 6.92 -3.98 25.47
N ASN A 341 7.39 -3.27 26.49
CA ASN A 341 7.78 -1.85 26.41
C ASN A 341 6.74 -0.92 25.73
N ASN A 342 5.45 -1.06 26.03
CA ASN A 342 4.32 -0.34 25.39
C ASN A 342 4.09 -0.69 23.91
N ILE A 343 4.58 -1.83 23.45
CA ILE A 343 4.29 -2.37 22.13
C ILE A 343 3.44 -3.63 22.30
N MET A 344 2.33 -3.69 21.57
CA MET A 344 1.48 -4.87 21.43
C MET A 344 1.69 -5.46 20.04
N LEU A 345 2.15 -6.71 19.94
CA LEU A 345 2.42 -7.36 18.65
C LEU A 345 2.00 -8.83 18.61
N LEU A 346 1.81 -9.35 17.40
CA LEU A 346 1.65 -10.77 17.13
C LEU A 346 2.99 -11.38 16.72
N LYS A 347 3.47 -12.38 17.47
CA LYS A 347 4.76 -13.02 17.16
C LYS A 347 4.66 -14.04 16.03
N GLY A 348 5.64 -13.98 15.13
CA GLY A 348 5.85 -14.98 14.08
C GLY A 348 4.68 -15.07 13.12
N ARG A 349 4.28 -16.30 12.79
CA ARG A 349 3.24 -16.59 11.77
C ARG A 349 1.84 -16.11 12.12
N GLU A 350 1.59 -15.75 13.38
CA GLU A 350 0.26 -15.29 13.79
C GLU A 350 -0.15 -13.95 13.13
N ARG A 351 0.80 -13.16 12.61
CA ARG A 351 0.49 -11.98 11.79
C ARG A 351 -0.27 -12.32 10.51
N PHE A 352 -0.12 -13.53 9.97
CA PHE A 352 -0.86 -13.99 8.78
C PHE A 352 -2.28 -14.46 9.09
N LYS A 353 -2.64 -14.55 10.39
CA LYS A 353 -4.00 -14.83 10.85
C LYS A 353 -4.69 -13.57 11.36
N LEU A 354 -4.25 -12.41 10.87
CA LEU A 354 -4.70 -11.12 11.36
C LEU A 354 -6.23 -10.99 11.31
N ASP A 355 -6.87 -11.42 10.23
CA ASP A 355 -8.33 -11.36 10.07
C ASP A 355 -9.08 -12.06 11.22
N PHE A 356 -8.60 -13.22 11.65
CA PHE A 356 -9.17 -13.92 12.81
C PHE A 356 -9.08 -13.06 14.08
N TYR A 357 -7.92 -12.46 14.35
CA TYR A 357 -7.71 -11.62 15.52
C TYR A 357 -8.51 -10.31 15.44
N LEU A 358 -8.62 -9.71 14.26
CA LEU A 358 -9.39 -8.49 14.05
C LEU A 358 -10.87 -8.70 14.30
N LEU A 359 -11.45 -9.80 13.83
CA LEU A 359 -12.84 -10.16 14.13
C LEU A 359 -13.07 -10.27 15.65
N LYS A 360 -12.14 -10.88 16.39
CA LYS A 360 -12.23 -10.96 17.86
C LYS A 360 -12.11 -9.59 18.53
N ILE A 361 -11.19 -8.75 18.07
CA ILE A 361 -10.99 -7.39 18.60
C ILE A 361 -12.22 -6.52 18.34
N MET A 362 -12.76 -6.55 17.12
CA MET A 362 -13.97 -5.80 16.76
C MET A 362 -15.17 -6.23 17.60
N ASN A 363 -15.40 -7.54 17.74
CA ASN A 363 -16.47 -8.06 18.58
C ASN A 363 -16.31 -7.65 20.04
N TYR A 364 -15.08 -7.73 20.59
CA TYR A 364 -14.82 -7.28 21.95
C TYR A 364 -15.23 -5.82 22.17
N PHE A 365 -14.84 -4.91 21.27
CA PHE A 365 -15.16 -3.49 21.43
C PHE A 365 -16.67 -3.22 21.33
N ASN A 366 -17.37 -3.94 20.44
CA ASN A 366 -18.82 -3.84 20.30
C ASN A 366 -19.55 -4.36 21.55
N ASP A 367 -19.16 -5.52 22.07
CA ASP A 367 -19.81 -6.17 23.21
C ASP A 367 -19.58 -5.42 24.54
N ASN A 368 -18.47 -4.68 24.66
CA ASN A 368 -18.08 -3.99 25.90
C ASN A 368 -18.39 -2.48 25.89
N VAL A 369 -19.03 -1.97 24.83
CA VAL A 369 -19.41 -0.55 24.68
C VAL A 369 -18.23 0.38 24.95
N PHE A 370 -17.08 0.08 24.32
CA PHE A 370 -15.85 0.83 24.53
C PHE A 370 -15.97 2.24 23.95
N LYS A 371 -15.79 3.26 24.79
CA LYS A 371 -15.83 4.66 24.36
C LYS A 371 -14.42 5.19 24.19
N VAL A 372 -14.19 5.77 23.03
CA VAL A 372 -12.93 6.41 22.66
C VAL A 372 -13.21 7.70 21.91
N LYS A 373 -12.35 8.69 22.11
CA LYS A 373 -12.42 9.97 21.42
C LYS A 373 -11.08 10.29 20.77
N PHE A 374 -11.09 10.63 19.49
CA PHE A 374 -9.90 11.06 18.78
C PHE A 374 -9.54 12.50 19.15
N ARG A 375 -8.25 12.75 19.41
CA ARG A 375 -7.77 14.04 19.95
C ARG A 375 -6.65 14.65 19.12
N LEU A 376 -5.73 13.85 18.58
CA LEU A 376 -4.54 14.35 17.90
C LEU A 376 -4.27 13.65 16.55
N PRO A 377 -4.13 14.41 15.45
CA PRO A 377 -3.86 13.90 14.11
C PRO A 377 -2.55 13.10 13.99
#